data_AF-A0A957MCS7-F1
#
_entry.id   AF-A0A957MCS7-F1
#
_cell.length_a   1.000
_cell.length_b   1.000
_cell.length_c   1.000
_cell.angle_alpha   90.00
_cell.angle_beta   90.00
_cell.angle_gamma   90.00
#
_symmetry.space_group_name_H-M   'P 1'
#
loop_
_entity.id
_entity.type
_entity.pdbx_description
1 polymer ?
#
loop_
_entity_poly.entity_id
_entity_poly.type
_entity_poly.pdbx_seq_one_letter_code
_entity_poly.pdbx_strand_id
1 'polypeptide(L)' 'MTTSTLTRKNQITLPAEIARALDLTPGSQLAWSIGPDGTLIGAPQPDRAQRAAAAYG' A
#
# COMPACT_ATOMS: atom_id res chain seq x y z
N MET A 1 6.59 10.47 12.69
CA MET A 1 5.40 9.59 12.77
C MET A 1 4.22 10.39 12.26
N THR A 2 3.62 9.97 11.16
CA THR A 2 2.43 10.61 10.60
C THR A 2 1.20 9.77 10.88
N THR A 3 0.06 10.43 11.04
CA THR A 3 -1.22 9.81 11.39
C THR A 3 -2.27 10.17 10.35
N SER A 4 -3.16 9.22 10.06
CA SER A 4 -4.32 9.42 9.19
C SER A 4 -5.59 8.97 9.90
N THR A 5 -6.70 9.60 9.57
CA THR A 5 -8.01 9.27 10.14
C THR A 5 -8.77 8.32 9.21
N LEU A 6 -9.33 7.26 9.78
CA LEU A 6 -10.25 6.39 9.07
C LEU A 6 -11.58 7.11 8.86
N THR A 7 -11.97 7.26 7.59
CA THR A 7 -13.27 7.82 7.23
C THR A 7 -14.38 6.80 7.41
N ARG A 8 -15.64 7.25 7.35
CA ARG A 8 -16.84 6.38 7.47
C ARG A 8 -16.93 5.27 6.42
N LYS A 9 -16.20 5.39 5.30
CA LYS A 9 -16.16 4.38 4.23
C LYS A 9 -14.98 3.42 4.38
N ASN A 10 -14.35 3.39 5.55
CA ASN A 10 -13.12 2.63 5.80
C ASN A 10 -11.95 3.04 4.88
N GLN A 11 -11.91 4.31 4.47
CA GLN A 11 -10.81 4.85 3.67
C GLN A 11 -9.90 5.69 4.56
N ILE A 12 -8.59 5.61 4.33
CA ILE A 12 -7.60 6.55 4.87
C ILE A 12 -6.99 7.33 3.71
N THR A 13 -6.58 8.56 3.99
CA THR A 13 -5.70 9.31 3.09
C THR A 13 -4.25 9.03 3.50
N LEU A 14 -3.44 8.51 2.58
CA LEU A 14 -2.02 8.34 2.84
C LEU A 14 -1.32 9.72 2.91
N PRO A 15 -0.51 9.99 3.95
CA PRO A 15 0.31 11.19 3.99
C PRO A 15 1.24 11.25 2.77
N ALA A 16 1.45 12.45 2.22
CA ALA A 16 2.22 12.63 0.99
C ALA A 16 3.65 12.08 1.08
N GLU A 17 4.27 12.14 2.26
CA GLU A 17 5.59 11.58 2.52
C GLU A 17 5.64 10.05 2.35
N ILE A 18 4.61 9.33 2.80
CA ILE A 18 4.53 7.86 2.68
C ILE A 18 4.29 7.47 1.22
N ALA A 19 3.38 8.16 0.55
CA ALA A 19 3.10 7.93 -0.87
C ALA A 19 4.36 8.11 -1.73
N ARG A 20 5.13 9.18 -1.47
CA ARG A 20 6.40 9.43 -2.17
C ARG A 20 7.48 8.41 -1.83
N ALA A 21 7.63 8.06 -0.56
CA ALA A 21 8.64 7.10 -0.11
C ALA A 21 8.45 5.70 -0.71
N LEU A 22 7.20 5.33 -1.00
CA LEU A 22 6.83 4.04 -1.60
C LEU A 22 6.53 4.13 -3.10
N ASP A 23 6.79 5.27 -3.74
CA ASP A 23 6.48 5.56 -5.15
C ASP A 23 5.04 5.18 -5.56
N LEU A 24 4.09 5.47 -4.67
CA LEU A 24 2.68 5.18 -4.90
C LEU A 24 2.06 6.24 -5.81
N THR A 25 1.41 5.78 -6.86
CA THR A 25 0.67 6.60 -7.80
C THR A 25 -0.82 6.23 -7.78
N PRO A 26 -1.73 7.09 -8.29
CA PRO A 26 -3.12 6.71 -8.46
C PRO A 26 -3.25 5.41 -9.27
N GLY A 27 -3.83 4.38 -8.67
CA GLY A 27 -3.95 3.04 -9.26
C GLY A 27 -2.95 2.01 -8.72
N SER A 28 -1.93 2.41 -7.96
CA SER A 28 -1.09 1.48 -7.21
C SER A 28 -1.95 0.60 -6.29
N GLN A 29 -1.68 -0.69 -6.29
CA GLN A 29 -2.37 -1.66 -5.44
C GLN A 29 -1.57 -1.89 -4.16
N LEU A 30 -2.25 -2.02 -3.03
CA LEU A 30 -1.67 -2.41 -1.75
C LEU A 30 -2.31 -3.74 -1.32
N ALA A 31 -1.49 -4.70 -0.94
CA ALA A 31 -1.94 -5.89 -0.22
C ALA A 31 -1.92 -5.59 1.28
N TRP A 32 -2.98 -5.97 1.97
CA TRP A 32 -3.15 -5.72 3.39
C TRP A 32 -3.04 -7.01 4.19
N SER A 33 -2.36 -6.94 5.33
CA SER A 33 -2.30 -8.02 6.32
C SER A 33 -2.26 -7.43 7.72
N ILE A 34 -2.54 -8.26 8.72
CA ILE A 34 -2.44 -7.91 10.13
C ILE A 34 -1.25 -8.68 10.70
N GLY A 35 -0.28 -7.95 11.25
CA GLY A 35 0.89 -8.48 11.93
C GLY A 35 0.54 -9.13 13.28
N PRO A 36 1.50 -9.85 13.89
CA PRO A 36 1.28 -10.61 15.11
C PRO A 36 0.88 -9.76 16.34
N ASP A 37 1.21 -8.47 16.32
CA ASP A 37 0.90 -7.48 17.37
C ASP A 37 -0.32 -6.62 17.03
N GLY A 38 -1.08 -6.96 15.98
CA GLY A 38 -2.20 -6.17 15.50
C GLY A 38 -1.81 -5.00 14.60
N THR A 39 -0.53 -4.89 14.20
CA THR A 39 -0.09 -3.88 13.23
C THR A 39 -0.73 -4.11 11.87
N LEU A 40 -1.38 -3.09 11.31
CA LEU A 40 -1.87 -3.13 9.93
C LEU A 40 -0.71 -2.88 8.96
N ILE A 41 -0.40 -3.86 8.12
CA ILE A 41 0.68 -3.80 7.14
C ILE A 41 0.07 -3.65 5.74
N GLY A 42 0.42 -2.57 5.04
CA GLY A 42 0.09 -2.34 3.64
C GLY A 42 1.33 -2.43 2.76
N ALA A 43 1.42 -3.44 1.90
CA ALA A 43 2.56 -3.67 1.02
C ALA A 43 2.21 -3.33 -0.43
N PRO A 44 2.99 -2.49 -1.14
CA PRO A 44 2.84 -2.27 -2.57
C PRO A 44 2.84 -3.59 -3.33
N GLN A 45 1.87 -3.76 -4.21
CA GLN A 45 1.82 -4.88 -5.13
C GLN A 45 2.54 -4.51 -6.43
N PRO A 46 3.31 -5.46 -7.01
CA PRO A 46 3.91 -5.22 -8.30
C PRO A 46 2.83 -4.95 -9.34
N ASP A 47 3.12 -4.05 -10.27
CA ASP A 47 2.22 -3.79 -11.38
C ASP A 47 2.06 -5.04 -12.27
N ARG A 48 1.18 -4.96 -13.27
CA ARG A 48 0.94 -6.10 -14.17
C ARG A 48 2.21 -6.53 -14.92
N ALA A 49 3.04 -5.57 -15.34
CA ALA A 49 4.26 -5.85 -16.09
C ALA A 49 5.32 -6.53 -15.20
N GLN A 50 5.48 -6.05 -13.97
CA GLN A 50 6.37 -6.63 -12.97
C GLN A 50 5.92 -8.04 -12.55
N ARG A 51 4.60 -8.25 -12.38
CA ARG A 51 4.05 -9.60 -12.13
C ARG A 51 4.28 -10.54 -13.31
N ALA A 52 4.12 -10.07 -14.54
CA ALA A 52 4.41 -10.88 -15.72
C ALA A 52 5.91 -11.21 -15.82
N ALA A 53 6.79 -10.24 -15.59
CA ALA A 53 8.23 -10.47 -15.58
C ALA A 53 8.65 -11.52 -14.53
N ALA A 54 8.07 -11.46 -13.32
CA ALA A 54 8.34 -12.43 -12.26
C ALA A 54 7.76 -13.84 -12.52
N ALA A 55 6.76 -13.97 -13.41
CA ALA A 55 6.15 -15.26 -13.75
C ALA A 55 6.88 -16.00 -14.90
N TYR A 56 7.70 -15.29 -15.69
CA TYR A 56 8.37 -15.80 -16.88
C TYR A 56 9.91 -15.70 -16.83
N GLY A 57 10.47 -15.33 -15.67
CA GLY A 57 11.92 -15.31 -15.39
C GLY A 57 12.31 -16.38 -14.38
#